data_AF-A0A966ZA15-F1
#
_entry.id   AF-A0A966ZA15-F1
#
_cell.length_a   1.000
_cell.length_b   1.000
_cell.length_c   1.000
_cell.angle_alpha   90.00
_cell.angle_beta   90.00
_cell.angle_gamma   90.00
#
_symmetry.space_group_name_H-M   'P 1'
#
loop_
_entity.id
_entity.type
_entity.pdbx_description
1 polymer ?
#
loop_
_entity_poly.entity_id
_entity_poly.type
_entity_poly.pdbx_seq_one_letter_code
_entity_poly.pdbx_strand_id
1 'polypeptide(L)'
;MPSSAADAPTLTGKWNVHISIAGREADAICTFEQKGEDLTGSCAAAAGSFNVSGKVAEKKVTWTYKSTSEAGPVTLNYRGAIQSPTSITGSVNVEEFGVEGQFTATQAG
;
A
#
# COMPACT_ATOMS: atom_id res chain seq x y z
N MET A 1 -10.78 -1.00 -32.81
CA MET A 1 -11.82 -1.30 -31.80
C MET A 1 -11.49 -0.47 -30.57
N PRO A 2 -12.41 0.33 -30.01
CA PRO A 2 -12.11 1.18 -28.86
C PRO A 2 -12.26 0.35 -27.58
N SER A 3 -11.13 -0.06 -26.97
CA SER A 3 -11.16 -0.43 -25.56
C SER A 3 -10.67 0.79 -24.81
N SER A 4 -11.59 1.71 -24.54
CA SER A 4 -11.40 2.69 -23.47
C SER A 4 -11.47 1.91 -22.16
N ALA A 5 -10.39 1.19 -21.84
CA ALA A 5 -10.02 1.02 -20.45
C ALA A 5 -9.83 2.45 -19.95
N ALA A 6 -10.84 2.98 -19.26
CA ALA A 6 -10.67 4.17 -18.46
C ALA A 6 -9.35 3.99 -17.72
N ASP A 7 -8.41 4.90 -17.96
CA ASP A 7 -7.06 4.89 -17.41
C ASP A 7 -7.24 5.00 -15.88
N ALA A 8 -7.51 3.86 -15.24
CA ALA A 8 -7.48 3.75 -13.80
C ALA A 8 -6.07 4.22 -13.44
N PRO A 9 -5.93 5.22 -12.56
CA PRO A 9 -4.63 5.80 -12.26
C PRO A 9 -3.65 4.66 -11.97
N THR A 10 -2.70 4.48 -12.87
CA THR A 10 -1.79 3.35 -12.77
C THR A 10 -0.93 3.58 -11.56
N LEU A 11 -1.08 2.71 -10.55
CA LEU A 11 -0.30 2.80 -9.32
C LEU A 11 1.15 2.34 -9.54
N THR A 12 1.51 1.93 -10.75
CA THR A 12 2.84 1.45 -11.09
C THR A 12 3.88 2.55 -10.91
N GLY A 13 4.93 2.27 -10.13
CA GLY A 13 6.02 3.21 -9.87
C GLY A 13 6.52 3.12 -8.44
N LYS A 14 7.38 4.07 -8.07
CA LYS A 14 7.86 4.23 -6.70
C LYS A 14 6.93 5.13 -5.91
N TRP A 15 6.70 4.77 -4.66
CA TRP A 15 5.79 5.43 -3.74
C TRP A 15 6.46 5.55 -2.37
N ASN A 16 6.40 6.74 -1.79
CA ASN A 16 6.70 6.96 -0.39
C ASN A 16 5.42 6.74 0.42
N VAL A 17 5.42 5.74 1.28
CA VAL A 17 4.32 5.38 2.16
C VAL A 17 4.71 5.80 3.57
N HIS A 18 4.05 6.82 4.06
CA HIS A 18 4.12 7.25 5.45
C HIS A 18 3.00 6.60 6.24
N ILE A 19 3.33 5.94 7.35
CA ILE A 19 2.42 5.14 8.17
C ILE A 19 2.44 5.69 9.58
N SER A 20 1.29 5.89 10.19
CA SER A 20 1.14 6.33 11.58
C SER A 20 0.18 5.38 12.31
N ILE A 21 0.71 4.55 13.21
CA ILE A 21 -0.04 3.57 14.00
C ILE A 21 0.19 3.88 15.49
N ALA A 22 -0.88 4.13 16.25
CA ALA A 22 -0.82 4.38 17.69
C ALA A 22 0.22 5.46 18.11
N GLY A 23 0.40 6.50 17.28
CA GLY A 23 1.35 7.60 17.53
C GLY A 23 2.80 7.29 17.14
N ARG A 24 3.07 6.15 16.49
CA ARG A 24 4.37 5.83 15.89
C ARG A 24 4.32 6.05 14.39
N GLU A 25 5.20 6.90 13.90
CA GLU A 25 5.36 7.20 12.48
C GLU A 25 6.47 6.34 11.87
N ALA A 26 6.27 5.88 10.64
CA ALA A 26 7.20 5.07 9.89
C ALA A 26 7.10 5.38 8.40
N ASP A 27 8.24 5.53 7.75
CA ASP A 27 8.34 5.71 6.31
C ASP A 27 8.79 4.42 5.62
N ALA A 28 8.16 4.12 4.49
CA ALA A 28 8.47 2.99 3.64
C ALA A 28 8.46 3.40 2.17
N ILE A 29 9.44 2.92 1.40
CA ILE A 29 9.49 3.13 -0.04
C ILE A 29 8.97 1.87 -0.73
N CYS A 30 7.81 1.97 -1.36
CA CYS A 30 7.15 0.90 -2.09
C CYS A 30 7.28 1.07 -3.60
N THR A 31 7.69 0.02 -4.29
CA THR A 31 7.58 -0.05 -5.74
C THR A 31 6.40 -0.93 -6.08
N PHE A 32 5.34 -0.34 -6.62
CA PHE A 32 4.15 -1.07 -7.04
C PHE A 32 4.19 -1.32 -8.56
N GLU A 33 3.58 -2.42 -8.97
CA GLU A 33 3.34 -2.84 -10.34
C GLU A 33 1.88 -3.29 -10.44
N GLN A 34 1.08 -2.54 -11.19
CA GLN A 34 -0.33 -2.85 -11.43
C GLN A 34 -0.50 -3.52 -12.79
N LYS A 35 -1.18 -4.67 -12.81
CA LYS A 35 -1.59 -5.39 -14.02
C LYS A 35 -3.10 -5.55 -14.02
N GLY A 36 -3.81 -4.61 -14.66
CA GLY A 36 -5.27 -4.55 -14.61
C GLY A 36 -5.75 -4.28 -13.18
N GLU A 37 -6.41 -5.26 -12.57
CA GLU A 37 -6.91 -5.19 -11.19
C GLU A 37 -5.92 -5.75 -10.17
N ASP A 38 -4.90 -6.51 -10.58
CA ASP A 38 -3.92 -7.09 -9.67
C ASP A 38 -2.80 -6.10 -9.38
N LEU A 39 -2.49 -5.92 -8.10
CA LEU A 39 -1.39 -5.09 -7.63
C LEU A 39 -0.33 -5.99 -6.99
N THR A 40 0.88 -5.91 -7.50
CA THR A 40 2.06 -6.51 -6.88
C THR A 40 3.05 -5.43 -6.54
N GLY A 41 3.95 -5.68 -5.60
CA GLY A 41 5.03 -4.73 -5.34
C GLY A 41 6.01 -5.21 -4.30
N SER A 42 7.01 -4.38 -4.06
CA SER A 42 8.02 -4.58 -3.04
C SER A 42 8.21 -3.28 -2.28
N CYS A 43 8.07 -3.34 -0.96
CA CYS A 43 8.25 -2.23 -0.05
C CYS A 43 9.51 -2.41 0.78
N ALA A 44 10.26 -1.34 0.96
CA ALA A 44 11.44 -1.28 1.82
C ALA A 44 11.16 -0.26 2.93
N ALA A 45 11.21 -0.71 4.18
CA ALA A 45 11.09 0.12 5.37
C ALA A 45 12.34 -0.04 6.24
N ALA A 46 12.43 0.74 7.32
CA ALA A 46 13.50 0.58 8.31
C ALA A 46 13.57 -0.85 8.90
N ALA A 47 12.43 -1.55 8.96
CA ALA A 47 12.35 -2.94 9.42
C ALA A 47 12.87 -3.98 8.40
N GLY A 48 13.08 -3.59 7.14
CA GLY A 48 13.50 -4.48 6.06
C GLY A 48 12.63 -4.37 4.81
N SER A 49 12.85 -5.30 3.87
CA SER A 49 12.13 -5.36 2.60
C SER A 49 11.10 -6.49 2.59
N PHE A 50 9.89 -6.20 2.13
CA PHE A 50 8.78 -7.14 2.06
C PHE A 50 8.00 -6.99 0.76
N ASN A 51 7.42 -8.10 0.30
CA ASN A 51 6.57 -8.10 -0.88
C ASN A 51 5.13 -7.83 -0.49
N VAL A 52 4.46 -7.04 -1.31
CA VAL A 52 3.05 -6.68 -1.14
C VAL A 52 2.25 -7.25 -2.30
N SER A 53 1.06 -7.74 -1.98
CA SER A 53 0.10 -8.22 -2.97
C SER A 53 -1.27 -7.65 -2.64
N GLY A 54 -1.97 -7.19 -3.66
CA GLY A 54 -3.22 -6.50 -3.51
C GLY A 54 -4.04 -6.47 -4.79
N LYS A 55 -5.12 -5.70 -4.73
CA LYS A 55 -6.01 -5.44 -5.84
C LYS A 55 -6.36 -3.96 -5.89
N VAL A 56 -6.53 -3.45 -7.10
CA VAL A 56 -6.98 -2.10 -7.40
C VAL A 56 -8.39 -2.18 -7.96
N ALA A 57 -9.31 -1.40 -7.39
CA ALA A 57 -10.70 -1.30 -7.79
C ALA A 57 -11.05 0.17 -8.04
N GLU A 58 -11.00 0.62 -9.30
CA GLU A 58 -11.30 1.98 -9.82
C GLU A 58 -10.62 3.15 -9.07
N LYS A 59 -11.03 3.42 -7.83
CA LYS A 59 -10.52 4.48 -6.94
C LYS A 59 -10.14 3.99 -5.54
N LYS A 60 -10.11 2.68 -5.35
CA LYS A 60 -9.74 2.03 -4.09
C LYS A 60 -8.64 1.04 -4.37
N VAL A 61 -7.78 0.85 -3.40
CA VAL A 61 -6.68 -0.08 -3.48
C VAL A 61 -6.58 -0.79 -2.15
N THR A 62 -6.48 -2.11 -2.20
CA THR A 62 -6.32 -2.92 -1.00
C THR A 62 -5.15 -3.85 -1.21
N TRP A 63 -4.17 -3.79 -0.32
CA TRP A 63 -3.06 -4.73 -0.34
C TRP A 63 -2.85 -5.29 1.06
N THR A 64 -2.23 -6.45 1.12
CA THR A 64 -1.83 -7.08 2.37
C THR A 64 -0.39 -7.49 2.24
N TYR A 65 0.33 -7.39 3.35
CA TYR A 65 1.64 -8.01 3.44
C TYR A 65 1.82 -8.67 4.80
N LYS A 66 2.66 -9.69 4.79
CA LYS A 66 3.09 -10.40 5.99
C LYS A 66 4.53 -9.99 6.26
N SER A 67 4.81 -9.58 7.48
CA SER A 67 6.16 -9.25 7.92
C SER A 67 6.42 -9.85 9.28
N THR A 68 7.67 -10.16 9.58
CA THR A 68 8.04 -10.66 10.90
C THR A 68 8.47 -9.45 11.73
N SER A 69 7.63 -9.08 12.69
CA SER A 69 7.97 -8.09 13.71
C SER A 69 8.79 -8.74 14.83
N GLU A 70 9.34 -7.91 15.72
CA GLU A 70 10.05 -8.36 16.92
C GLU A 70 9.23 -9.32 17.81
N ALA A 71 7.90 -9.22 17.75
CA ALA A 71 6.96 -10.04 18.50
C ALA A 71 6.49 -11.30 17.75
N GLY A 72 6.76 -11.41 16.44
CA GLY A 72 6.29 -12.51 15.60
C GLY A 72 5.75 -12.09 14.21
N PRO A 73 5.23 -13.05 13.44
CA PRO A 73 4.77 -12.87 12.06
C PRO A 73 3.42 -12.14 11.95
N VAL A 74 3.47 -10.82 11.77
CA VAL A 74 2.31 -9.96 11.65
C VAL A 74 1.73 -9.90 10.23
N THR A 75 0.40 -9.84 10.15
CA THR A 75 -0.31 -9.55 8.90
C THR A 75 -0.88 -8.14 8.97
N LEU A 76 -0.51 -7.32 7.98
CA LEU A 76 -1.00 -5.95 7.86
C LEU A 76 -1.88 -5.82 6.61
N ASN A 77 -3.13 -5.42 6.80
CA ASN A 77 -4.04 -5.10 5.69
C ASN A 77 -4.12 -3.60 5.50
N TYR A 78 -3.86 -3.16 4.28
CA TYR A 78 -3.92 -1.78 3.86
C TYR A 78 -5.16 -1.57 3.01
N ARG A 79 -5.89 -0.51 3.33
CA ARG A 79 -7.08 -0.07 2.59
C ARG A 79 -6.91 1.39 2.23
N GLY A 80 -6.50 1.64 0.99
CA GLY A 80 -6.30 2.97 0.43
C GLY A 80 -7.46 3.42 -0.44
N ALA A 81 -7.78 4.71 -0.36
CA ALA A 81 -8.55 5.44 -1.35
C ALA A 81 -7.58 6.28 -2.21
N ILE A 82 -7.69 6.14 -3.52
CA ILE A 82 -6.88 6.87 -4.49
C ILE A 82 -7.51 8.26 -4.62
N GLN A 83 -6.88 9.25 -3.98
CA GLN A 83 -7.32 10.64 -4.03
C GLN A 83 -6.93 11.26 -5.37
N SER A 84 -5.72 10.94 -5.83
CA SER A 84 -5.10 11.45 -7.05
C SER A 84 -4.22 10.35 -7.65
N PRO A 85 -3.84 10.43 -8.93
CA PRO A 85 -2.89 9.49 -9.54
C PRO A 85 -1.54 9.40 -8.80
N THR A 86 -1.19 10.43 -8.02
CA THR A 86 0.06 10.52 -7.25
C THR A 86 -0.13 10.48 -5.74
N SER A 87 -1.37 10.30 -5.25
CA SER A 87 -1.68 10.37 -3.81
C SER A 87 -2.77 9.38 -3.41
N ILE A 88 -2.47 8.58 -2.40
CA ILE A 88 -3.35 7.58 -1.82
C ILE A 88 -3.39 7.83 -0.32
N THR A 89 -4.58 7.83 0.26
CA THR A 89 -4.77 7.93 1.71
C THR A 89 -5.59 6.75 2.18
N GLY A 90 -5.25 6.18 3.32
CA GLY A 90 -5.96 4.99 3.79
C GLY A 90 -5.67 4.63 5.23
N SER A 91 -6.16 3.46 5.60
CA SER A 91 -5.93 2.87 6.91
C SER A 91 -5.16 1.56 6.78
N VAL A 92 -4.32 1.28 7.76
CA VAL A 92 -3.63 0.01 7.94
C VAL A 92 -4.17 -0.66 9.20
N ASN A 93 -4.52 -1.93 9.10
CA ASN A 93 -4.93 -2.76 10.23
C ASN A 93 -3.90 -3.87 10.45
N VAL A 94 -3.45 -4.04 11.69
CA VAL A 94 -2.56 -5.15 12.07
C VAL A 94 -3.41 -6.23 12.74
N GLU A 95 -3.74 -7.28 12.00
CA GLU A 95 -4.72 -8.30 12.42
C GLU A 95 -4.38 -8.93 13.77
N GLU A 96 -3.11 -9.27 13.98
CA GLU A 96 -2.66 -9.96 15.20
C GLU A 96 -2.78 -9.12 16.46
N PHE A 97 -2.61 -7.80 16.34
CA PHE A 97 -2.66 -6.87 17.47
C PHE A 97 -4.01 -6.14 17.59
N GLY A 98 -4.88 -6.25 16.57
CA GLY A 98 -6.13 -5.49 16.50
C GLY A 98 -5.93 -3.97 16.54
N VAL A 99 -4.78 -3.48 16.08
CA VAL A 99 -4.47 -2.05 16.04
C VAL A 99 -4.66 -1.51 14.63
N GLU A 100 -5.34 -0.38 14.54
CA GLU A 100 -5.51 0.35 13.30
C GLU A 100 -4.66 1.63 13.32
N GLY A 101 -4.15 2.01 12.16
CA GLY A 101 -3.47 3.27 11.93
C GLY A 101 -3.82 3.84 10.57
N GLN A 102 -3.25 5.00 10.27
CA GLN A 102 -3.43 5.66 8.98
C GLN A 102 -2.15 5.56 8.17
N PHE A 103 -2.30 5.55 6.86
CA PHE A 103 -1.16 5.70 5.96
C PHE A 103 -1.48 6.69 4.85
N THR A 104 -0.44 7.36 4.38
CA THR A 104 -0.47 8.22 3.21
C THR A 104 0.63 7.77 2.27
N ALA A 105 0.28 7.46 1.02
CA ALA A 105 1.24 7.14 -0.01
C ALA A 105 1.29 8.28 -1.04
N THR A 106 2.49 8.74 -1.36
CA THR A 106 2.75 9.72 -2.42
C THR A 106 3.70 9.14 -3.44
N GLN A 107 3.44 9.37 -4.73
CA GLN A 107 4.32 8.88 -5.77
C GLN A 107 5.67 9.62 -5.69
N ALA A 108 6.76 8.86 -5.61
CA ALA A 108 8.11 9.39 -5.70
C ALA A 108 8.39 9.64 -7.20
N GLY A 109 8.11 10.86 -7.64
CA GLY A 109 8.34 11.34 -9.00
C GLY A 109 9.80 11.45 -9.38
#